data_AF-A0A285R3U5-F1
#
_entry.id   AF-A0A285R3U5-F1
#
_cell.length_a   1.000
_cell.length_b   1.000
_cell.length_c   1.000
_cell.angle_alpha   90.00
_cell.angle_beta   90.00
_cell.angle_gamma   90.00
#
_symmetry.space_group_name_H-M   'P 1'
#
loop_
_entity.id
_entity.type
_entity.pdbx_description
1 polymer ?
#
loop_
_entity_poly.entity_id
_entity_poly.type
_entity_poly.pdbx_seq_one_letter_code
_entity_poly.pdbx_strand_id
1 'polypeptide(L)'
;MPVGKKPRRPPVRSKRRLINGIRRRTRTGAPWRNDPAHHGEWESVYGLLRRRQRDGTWSRSLTQLQAGADARGLITWALDRLEALVRHRLKRLQFRPDALDGFMAGTGLNLDTSTSP
;
A
#
# COMPACT_ATOMS: atom_id res chain seq x y z
N MET A 1 44.96 8.41 3.04
CA MET A 1 44.45 7.18 3.69
C MET A 1 42.97 7.36 4.00
N PRO A 2 42.06 6.45 3.60
CA PRO A 2 40.64 6.60 3.94
C PRO A 2 40.43 6.28 5.42
N VAL A 3 39.77 7.19 6.14
CA VAL A 3 39.49 7.02 7.58
C VAL A 3 38.44 5.92 7.76
N GLY A 4 38.82 4.84 8.43
CA GLY A 4 37.91 3.73 8.76
C GLY A 4 36.72 4.23 9.57
N LYS A 5 35.50 3.98 9.09
CA LYS A 5 34.28 4.28 9.85
C LYS A 5 34.30 3.42 11.13
N LYS A 6 34.33 4.07 12.31
CA LYS A 6 34.21 3.38 13.61
C LYS A 6 33.05 2.37 13.56
N PRO A 7 33.22 1.14 14.06
CA PRO A 7 32.15 0.15 14.05
C PRO A 7 30.96 0.72 14.84
N ARG A 8 29.84 0.94 14.14
CA ARG A 8 28.61 1.36 14.81
C ARG A 8 28.18 0.20 15.70
N ARG A 9 27.95 0.48 16.99
CA ARG A 9 27.38 -0.45 17.96
C ARG A 9 26.24 -1.24 17.30
N PRO A 10 26.26 -2.58 17.31
CA PRO A 10 25.18 -3.37 16.72
C PRO A 10 23.84 -2.88 17.26
N PRO A 11 22.82 -2.65 16.41
CA PRO A 11 21.53 -2.25 16.89
C PRO A 11 20.99 -3.35 17.80
N VAL A 12 20.88 -3.05 19.10
CA VAL A 12 20.39 -3.96 20.15
C VAL A 12 18.95 -4.45 19.88
N ARG A 13 18.25 -3.78 18.95
CA ARG A 13 16.87 -4.05 18.58
C ARG A 13 16.80 -4.75 17.23
N SER A 14 16.00 -5.81 17.15
CA SER A 14 15.75 -6.49 15.86
C SER A 14 14.96 -5.54 14.96
N LYS A 15 15.45 -5.28 13.74
CA LYS A 15 14.76 -4.44 12.73
C LYS A 15 13.29 -4.85 12.53
N ARG A 16 13.00 -6.15 12.66
CA ARG A 16 11.66 -6.73 12.58
C ARG A 16 10.70 -6.14 13.63
N ARG A 17 11.15 -5.92 14.87
CA ARG A 17 10.34 -5.30 15.93
C ARG A 17 9.93 -3.88 15.57
N LEU A 18 10.88 -3.08 15.08
CA LEU A 18 10.60 -1.70 14.65
C LEU A 18 9.63 -1.66 13.45
N ILE A 19 9.81 -2.55 12.47
CA ILE A 19 8.89 -2.66 11.33
C ILE A 19 7.48 -3.05 11.78
N ASN A 20 7.35 -3.94 12.78
CA ASN A 20 6.05 -4.30 13.35
C ASN A 20 5.37 -3.11 14.04
N GLY A 21 6.12 -2.25 14.75
CA GLY A 21 5.61 -1.00 15.32
C GLY A 21 5.08 -0.04 14.26
N ILE A 22 5.85 0.15 13.17
CA ILE A 22 5.41 0.94 12.00
C ILE A 22 4.11 0.37 11.43
N ARG A 23 4.04 -0.95 11.20
CA ARG A 23 2.84 -1.63 10.67
C ARG A 23 1.64 -1.44 11.58
N ARG A 24 1.80 -1.58 12.90
CA ARG A 24 0.72 -1.35 13.86
C ARG A 24 0.20 0.07 13.74
N ARG A 25 1.09 1.07 13.83
CA ARG A 25 0.69 2.48 13.75
C ARG A 25 -0.06 2.79 12.45
N THR A 26 0.42 2.31 11.31
CA THR A 26 -0.26 2.52 10.02
C THR A 26 -1.64 1.87 9.98
N ARG A 27 -1.81 0.69 10.61
CA ARG A 27 -3.08 -0.03 10.66
C ARG A 27 -4.09 0.58 11.63
N THR A 28 -3.64 1.03 12.81
CA THR A 28 -4.53 1.48 13.89
C THR A 28 -4.73 2.99 13.92
N GLY A 29 -3.87 3.77 13.26
CA GLY A 29 -3.87 5.22 13.36
C GLY A 29 -3.48 5.76 14.75
N ALA A 30 -3.09 4.88 15.68
CA ALA A 30 -2.81 5.26 17.06
C ALA A 30 -1.64 6.27 17.15
N PRO A 31 -1.67 7.21 18.11
CA PRO A 31 -0.55 8.09 18.38
C PRO A 31 0.73 7.29 18.62
N TRP A 32 1.87 7.83 18.17
CA TRP A 32 3.18 7.18 18.33
C TRP A 32 3.52 6.83 19.78
N ARG A 33 3.08 7.66 20.74
CA ARG A 33 3.28 7.44 22.18
C ARG A 33 2.54 6.23 22.73
N ASN A 34 1.54 5.73 22.00
CA ASN A 34 0.73 4.56 22.39
C ASN A 34 1.23 3.27 21.70
N ASP A 35 2.47 3.26 21.20
CA ASP A 35 3.07 2.05 20.63
C ASP A 35 3.61 1.14 21.74
N PRO A 36 3.27 -0.16 21.74
CA PRO A 36 3.75 -1.08 22.76
C PRO A 36 5.28 -1.16 22.81
N ALA A 37 5.82 -1.16 24.03
CA ALA A 37 7.26 -1.20 24.28
C ALA A 37 7.96 -2.41 23.63
N HIS A 38 7.25 -3.51 23.35
CA HIS A 38 7.81 -4.68 22.68
C HIS A 38 8.25 -4.42 21.22
N HIS A 39 7.74 -3.36 20.57
CA HIS A 39 8.24 -2.92 19.26
C HIS A 39 9.54 -2.12 19.36
N GLY A 40 9.90 -1.63 20.56
CA GLY A 40 10.96 -0.67 20.81
C GLY A 40 10.40 0.71 21.13
N GLU A 41 11.27 1.64 21.55
CA GLU A 41 10.87 3.03 21.78
C GLU A 41 10.29 3.65 20.52
N TRP A 42 9.18 4.37 20.67
CA TRP A 42 8.47 5.02 19.57
C TRP A 42 9.36 5.94 18.73
N GLU A 43 10.37 6.59 19.33
CA GLU A 43 11.35 7.43 18.62
C GLU A 43 12.19 6.65 17.62
N SER A 44 12.58 5.41 17.98
CA SER A 44 13.33 4.52 17.09
C SER A 44 12.46 4.03 15.94
N VAL A 45 11.20 3.69 16.24
CA VAL A 45 10.20 3.26 15.25
C VAL A 45 9.93 4.38 14.25
N TYR A 46 9.64 5.58 14.76
CA TYR A 46 9.42 6.78 13.97
C TYR A 46 10.66 7.17 13.16
N GLY A 47 11.84 7.16 13.78
CA GLY A 47 13.10 7.48 13.13
C GLY A 47 13.45 6.51 11.99
N LEU A 48 13.13 5.22 12.13
CA LEU A 48 13.26 4.24 11.06
C LEU A 48 12.29 4.53 9.92
N LEU A 49 11.01 4.79 10.24
CA LEU A 49 9.99 5.15 9.26
C LEU A 49 10.44 6.35 8.43
N ARG A 50 10.81 7.45 9.10
CA ARG A 50 11.20 8.71 8.43
C ARG A 50 12.44 8.57 7.57
N ARG A 51 13.46 7.83 8.04
CA ARG A 51 14.65 7.55 7.22
C ARG A 51 14.28 6.80 5.96
N ARG A 52 13.50 5.72 6.09
CA ARG A 52 13.08 4.89 4.96
C ARG A 52 12.11 5.56 3.99
N GLN A 53 11.34 6.54 4.45
CA GLN A 53 10.52 7.38 3.58
C GLN A 53 11.40 8.30 2.74
N ARG A 54 12.42 8.92 3.34
CA ARG A 54 13.32 9.86 2.64
C ARG A 54 14.25 9.17 1.66
N ASP A 55 14.76 7.99 2.01
CA ASP A 55 15.70 7.24 1.14
C ASP A 55 14.99 6.33 0.11
N GLY A 56 13.66 6.42 0.02
CA GLY A 56 12.85 5.64 -0.92
C GLY A 56 12.84 4.12 -0.68
N THR A 57 13.32 3.65 0.47
CA THR A 57 13.33 2.20 0.79
C THR A 57 11.92 1.62 0.74
N TRP A 58 10.91 2.35 1.25
CA TRP A 58 9.54 1.85 1.23
C TRP A 58 9.00 1.66 -0.19
N SER A 59 9.22 2.64 -1.07
CA SER A 59 8.79 2.56 -2.45
C SER A 59 9.46 1.39 -3.16
N ARG A 60 10.78 1.22 -3.00
CA ARG A 60 11.51 0.09 -3.59
C ARG A 60 11.03 -1.27 -3.07
N SER A 61 10.80 -1.40 -1.76
CA SER A 61 10.25 -2.63 -1.17
C SER A 61 8.85 -2.94 -1.69
N LEU A 62 8.00 -1.92 -1.85
CA LEU A 62 6.66 -2.09 -2.40
C LEU A 62 6.71 -2.57 -3.86
N THR A 63 7.51 -1.91 -4.71
CA THR A 63 7.68 -2.30 -6.10
C THR A 63 8.18 -3.74 -6.24
N GLN A 64 9.16 -4.15 -5.43
CA GLN A 64 9.65 -5.53 -5.44
C GLN A 64 8.59 -6.55 -5.02
N LEU A 65 7.80 -6.23 -4.00
CA LEU A 65 6.70 -7.11 -3.56
C LEU A 65 5.58 -7.18 -4.61
N GLN A 66 5.26 -6.06 -5.25
CA GLN A 66 4.28 -6.01 -6.34
C GLN A 66 4.75 -6.83 -7.54
N ALA A 67 5.99 -6.65 -7.99
CA ALA A 67 6.57 -7.44 -9.08
C ALA A 67 6.57 -8.94 -8.76
N GLY A 68 6.91 -9.32 -7.52
CA GLY A 68 6.86 -10.71 -7.09
C GLY A 68 5.43 -11.27 -6.99
N ALA A 69 4.44 -10.45 -6.65
CA ALA A 69 3.04 -10.85 -6.64
C ALA A 69 2.45 -10.96 -8.04
N ASP A 70 2.82 -10.04 -8.94
CA ASP A 70 2.45 -10.02 -10.35
C ASP A 70 3.02 -11.25 -11.08
N ALA A 71 4.30 -11.55 -10.88
CA ALA A 71 4.93 -12.75 -11.43
C ALA A 71 4.29 -14.07 -10.94
N ARG A 72 3.59 -14.03 -9.80
CA ARG A 72 2.81 -15.17 -9.27
C ARG A 72 1.34 -15.13 -9.66
N GLY A 73 0.92 -14.16 -10.48
CA GLY A 73 -0.46 -13.93 -10.88
C GLY A 73 -1.41 -13.49 -9.76
N LEU A 74 -0.89 -13.13 -8.58
CA LEU A 74 -1.71 -12.81 -7.40
C LEU A 74 -2.46 -11.49 -7.54
N ILE A 75 -1.87 -10.51 -8.23
CA ILE A 75 -2.50 -9.20 -8.49
C ILE A 75 -3.65 -9.38 -9.48
N THR A 76 -3.38 -10.02 -10.62
CA THR A 76 -4.40 -10.31 -11.65
C THR A 76 -5.56 -11.12 -11.08
N TRP A 77 -5.27 -12.21 -10.34
CA TRP A 77 -6.30 -13.02 -9.70
C TRP A 77 -7.19 -12.21 -8.74
N ALA A 78 -6.62 -11.29 -7.97
CA ALA A 78 -7.39 -10.43 -7.08
C ALA A 78 -8.28 -9.44 -7.85
N LEU A 79 -7.80 -8.88 -8.96
CA LEU A 79 -8.58 -8.01 -9.85
C LEU A 79 -9.73 -8.76 -10.49
N ASP A 80 -9.49 -9.93 -11.06
CA ASP A 80 -10.53 -10.79 -11.66
C ASP A 80 -11.61 -11.14 -10.63
N ARG A 81 -11.19 -11.44 -9.38
CA ARG A 81 -12.11 -11.73 -8.29
C ARG A 81 -12.96 -10.53 -7.91
N LEU A 82 -12.38 -9.33 -7.88
CA LEU A 82 -13.10 -8.09 -7.61
C LEU A 82 -14.07 -7.76 -8.74
N GLU A 83 -13.64 -7.91 -10.00
CA GLU A 83 -14.49 -7.74 -11.18
C GLU A 83 -15.71 -8.66 -11.11
N ALA A 84 -15.51 -9.94 -10.81
CA ALA A 84 -16.58 -10.90 -10.67
C ALA A 84 -17.57 -10.51 -9.56
N LEU A 85 -17.07 -10.04 -8.41
CA LEU A 85 -17.91 -9.57 -7.30
C LEU A 85 -18.71 -8.34 -7.66
N VAL A 86 -18.09 -7.35 -8.32
CA VAL A 86 -18.76 -6.13 -8.79
C VAL A 86 -19.82 -6.48 -9.82
N ARG A 87 -19.49 -7.28 -10.83
CA ARG A 87 -20.44 -7.74 -11.87
C ARG A 87 -21.62 -8.48 -11.24
N HIS A 88 -21.37 -9.39 -10.29
CA HIS A 88 -22.42 -10.10 -9.59
C HIS A 88 -23.31 -9.16 -8.77
N ARG A 89 -22.72 -8.18 -8.08
CA ARG A 89 -23.46 -7.16 -7.32
C ARG A 89 -24.34 -6.29 -8.21
N LEU A 90 -23.82 -5.85 -9.35
CA LEU A 90 -24.56 -5.05 -10.33
C LEU A 90 -25.73 -5.83 -10.94
N LYS A 91 -25.50 -7.10 -11.33
CA LYS A 91 -26.57 -8.00 -11.80
C LYS A 91 -27.68 -8.15 -10.75
N ARG A 92 -27.30 -8.33 -9.48
CA ARG A 92 -28.26 -8.41 -8.36
C ARG A 92 -29.05 -7.14 -8.12
N LEU A 93 -28.48 -5.98 -8.44
CA LEU A 93 -29.16 -4.69 -8.34
C LEU A 93 -30.02 -4.39 -9.58
N GLN A 94 -30.10 -5.31 -10.55
CA GLN A 94 -30.74 -5.08 -11.85
C GLN A 94 -30.21 -3.80 -12.51
N PHE A 95 -28.91 -3.52 -12.33
CA PHE A 95 -28.28 -2.36 -12.89
C PHE A 95 -28.49 -2.34 -14.40
N ARG A 96 -29.24 -1.34 -14.88
CA ARG A 96 -29.58 -1.12 -16.28
C ARG A 96 -28.50 -0.23 -16.91
N PRO A 97 -27.63 -0.76 -17.78
CA PRO A 97 -26.55 0.03 -18.37
C PRO A 97 -27.08 1.21 -19.20
N ASP A 98 -28.25 1.04 -19.83
CA ASP A 98 -29.01 2.07 -20.54
C ASP A 98 -29.38 3.29 -19.67
N ALA A 99 -29.49 3.10 -18.35
CA ALA A 99 -29.74 4.20 -17.42
C ALA A 99 -28.48 5.05 -17.16
N LEU A 100 -27.27 4.48 -17.24
CA LEU A 100 -26.03 5.26 -17.18
C LEU A 100 -25.81 6.04 -18.47
N ASP A 101 -26.01 5.43 -19.65
CA ASP A 101 -25.84 6.12 -20.92
C ASP A 101 -26.81 7.32 -21.03
N GLY A 102 -28.06 7.14 -20.61
CA GLY A 102 -29.05 8.23 -20.51
C GLY A 102 -28.72 9.29 -19.45
N PHE A 103 -28.20 8.90 -18.28
CA PHE A 103 -27.75 9.82 -17.23
C PHE A 103 -26.53 10.64 -17.66
N MET A 104 -25.54 10.01 -18.30
CA MET A 104 -24.32 10.66 -18.79
C MET A 104 -24.64 11.61 -19.95
N ALA A 105 -25.58 11.23 -20.84
CA ALA A 105 -26.09 12.11 -21.89
C ALA A 105 -26.82 13.35 -21.33
N GLY A 106 -27.54 13.23 -20.20
CA GLY A 106 -28.24 14.34 -19.55
C GLY A 106 -27.37 15.23 -18.66
N THR A 107 -26.20 14.75 -18.22
CA THR A 107 -25.31 15.46 -17.28
C THR A 107 -24.05 16.03 -17.93
N GLY A 108 -23.79 15.72 -19.21
CA GLY A 108 -22.62 16.22 -19.94
C GLY A 108 -21.28 15.62 -19.51
N LEU A 109 -21.30 14.61 -18.63
CA LEU A 109 -20.13 13.86 -18.21
C LEU A 109 -19.88 12.75 -19.23
N ASN A 110 -19.31 13.05 -20.39
CA ASN A 110 -18.87 11.99 -21.29
C ASN A 110 -17.59 11.36 -20.72
N LEU A 111 -17.62 10.06 -20.46
CA LEU A 111 -16.38 9.30 -20.26
C LEU A 111 -15.78 9.14 -21.65
N ASP A 112 -14.72 9.87 -21.96
CA ASP A 112 -13.93 9.66 -23.16
C ASP A 112 -13.31 8.25 -23.09
N THR A 113 -14.08 7.25 -23.52
CA THR A 113 -13.61 5.90 -23.77
C THR A 113 -12.84 5.93 -25.10
N SER A 114 -11.74 6.69 -25.11
CA SER A 114 -10.71 6.54 -26.13
C SER A 114 -10.07 5.16 -25.99
N THR A 115 -10.77 4.18 -26.55
CA THR A 115 -10.16 2.95 -27.04
C THR A 115 -9.24 3.39 -28.17
N SER A 116 -7.96 3.56 -27.86
CA SER A 116 -6.92 3.66 -28.90
C SER A 116 -6.71 2.27 -29.53
N PRO A 117 -6.43 2.22 -30.85
CA PRO A 117 -6.36 0.99 -31.64
C PRO A 117 -5.17 0.09 -31.30
#